data_AF-A0A7G8DQK5-F1
#
_entry.id   AF-A0A7G8DQK5-F1
#
_cell.length_a   1.000
_cell.length_b   1.000
_cell.length_c   1.000
_cell.angle_alpha   90.00
_cell.angle_beta   90.00
_cell.angle_gamma   90.00
#
_symmetry.space_group_name_H-M   'P 1'
#
loop_
_entity.id
_entity.type
_entity.pdbx_description
1 polymer ?
#
loop_
_entity_poly.entity_id
_entity_poly.type
_entity_poly.pdbx_seq_one_letter_code
_entity_poly.pdbx_strand_id
1 'polypeptide(L)'
;MLPTHPWISKVLMQATWLVGGIGLFFGFSALSAGQIHSAAHWVALWSVGGVGLLSFVRHAVFHRSDAVRMGWDLGKRNDFQLEVGFANLAWGLVAVIASFLGWGTTALGSLVLVFGIYMLQAAVLHLFESGRTRQRPRAGSKFVNLVFAVVLLWFAFAVLT
;
A
#
# COMPACT_ATOMS: atom_id res chain seq x y z
N MET A 1 23.93 -13.29 0.54
CA MET A 1 23.20 -12.89 1.77
C MET A 1 22.28 -11.74 1.42
N LEU A 2 21.01 -11.76 1.85
CA LEU A 2 20.12 -10.61 1.62
C LEU A 2 20.62 -9.37 2.40
N PRO A 3 20.46 -8.16 1.86
CA PRO A 3 20.90 -6.94 2.52
C PRO A 3 20.25 -6.79 3.91
N THR A 4 21.06 -6.58 4.94
CA THR A 4 20.61 -6.37 6.33
C THR A 4 20.58 -4.89 6.73
N HIS A 5 21.16 -4.01 5.89
CA HIS A 5 21.12 -2.57 6.12
C HIS A 5 19.78 -1.97 5.67
N PRO A 6 19.15 -1.04 6.41
CA PRO A 6 17.78 -0.58 6.15
C PRO A 6 17.63 0.36 4.94
N TRP A 7 18.71 0.64 4.20
CA TRP A 7 18.70 1.68 3.16
C TRP A 7 17.77 1.33 2.00
N ILE A 8 17.83 0.09 1.50
CA ILE A 8 17.00 -0.34 0.36
C ILE A 8 15.52 -0.23 0.72
N SER A 9 15.12 -0.75 1.88
CA SER A 9 13.73 -0.68 2.32
C SER A 9 13.26 0.75 2.60
N LYS A 10 14.15 1.67 3.00
CA LYS A 10 13.82 3.11 3.11
C LYS A 10 13.56 3.73 1.74
N VAL A 11 14.41 3.45 0.74
CA VAL A 11 14.22 3.93 -0.64
C VAL A 11 12.93 3.35 -1.23
N LEU A 12 12.69 2.05 -1.08
CA LEU A 12 11.46 1.41 -1.53
C LEU A 12 10.21 1.99 -0.85
N MET A 13 10.29 2.31 0.44
CA MET A 13 9.21 2.99 1.15
C MET A 13 8.93 4.39 0.58
N GLN A 14 9.97 5.19 0.32
CA GLN A 14 9.80 6.51 -0.30
C GLN A 14 9.20 6.41 -1.70
N ALA A 15 9.68 5.47 -2.52
CA ALA A 15 9.12 5.19 -3.83
C ALA A 15 7.64 4.77 -3.75
N THR A 16 7.29 3.95 -2.74
CA THR A 16 5.90 3.53 -2.48
C THR A 16 5.00 4.75 -2.23
N TRP A 17 5.44 5.70 -1.39
CA TRP A 17 4.66 6.91 -1.13
C TRP A 17 4.53 7.81 -2.35
N LEU A 18 5.61 7.97 -3.13
CA LEU A 18 5.58 8.76 -4.35
C LEU A 18 4.59 8.17 -5.37
N VAL A 19 4.68 6.86 -5.61
CA VAL A 19 3.80 6.12 -6.52
C VAL A 19 2.34 6.18 -6.06
N GLY A 20 2.09 5.98 -4.77
CA GLY A 20 0.76 6.12 -4.20
C GLY A 20 0.20 7.53 -4.35
N GLY A 21 1.04 8.54 -4.15
CA GLY A 21 0.70 9.96 -4.32
C GLY A 21 0.38 10.34 -5.76
N ILE A 22 1.12 9.80 -6.75
CA ILE A 22 0.83 9.99 -8.18
C ILE A 22 -0.58 9.48 -8.49
N GLY A 23 -0.89 8.26 -8.08
CA GLY A 23 -2.21 7.67 -8.33
C GLY A 23 -3.35 8.47 -7.72
N LEU A 24 -3.20 8.91 -6.47
CA LEU A 24 -4.20 9.74 -5.81
C LEU A 24 -4.32 11.11 -6.48
N PHE A 25 -3.20 11.80 -6.77
CA PHE A 25 -3.23 13.14 -7.37
C PHE A 25 -3.97 13.16 -8.71
N PHE A 26 -3.61 12.26 -9.63
CA PHE A 26 -4.27 12.17 -10.93
C PHE A 26 -5.68 11.58 -10.82
N GLY A 27 -5.90 10.65 -9.89
CA GLY A 27 -7.22 10.10 -9.58
C GLY A 27 -8.21 11.16 -9.13
N PHE A 28 -7.83 12.00 -8.15
CA PHE A 28 -8.64 13.11 -7.66
C PHE A 28 -8.85 14.19 -8.72
N SER A 29 -7.82 14.51 -9.51
CA SER A 29 -7.94 15.44 -10.63
C SER A 29 -9.00 14.97 -11.65
N ALA A 30 -8.93 13.71 -12.07
CA ALA A 30 -9.92 13.10 -12.96
C ALA A 30 -11.32 13.02 -12.33
N LEU A 31 -11.42 12.68 -11.04
CA LEU A 31 -12.69 12.63 -10.31
C LEU A 31 -13.35 14.02 -10.28
N SER A 32 -12.57 15.08 -10.02
CA SER A 32 -13.06 16.46 -10.02
C SER A 32 -13.55 16.94 -11.38
N ALA A 33 -13.03 16.35 -12.46
CA ALA A 33 -13.45 16.59 -13.84
C ALA A 33 -14.63 15.70 -14.28
N GLY A 34 -15.21 14.89 -13.38
CA GLY A 34 -16.31 13.97 -13.68
C GLY A 34 -15.90 12.72 -14.46
N GLN A 35 -14.60 12.47 -14.62
CA GLN A 35 -14.06 11.35 -15.40
C GLN A 35 -13.89 10.10 -14.53
N ILE A 36 -15.00 9.51 -14.07
CA ILE A 36 -15.01 8.44 -13.06
C ILE A 36 -14.13 7.25 -13.47
N HIS A 37 -14.20 6.81 -14.73
CA HIS A 37 -13.39 5.69 -15.20
C HIS A 37 -11.88 6.00 -15.16
N SER A 38 -11.49 7.18 -15.63
CA SER A 38 -10.09 7.65 -15.59
C SER A 38 -9.60 7.76 -14.15
N ALA A 39 -10.43 8.29 -13.25
CA ALA A 39 -10.13 8.38 -11.83
C ALA A 39 -9.85 7.00 -11.23
N ALA A 40 -10.76 6.04 -11.44
CA ALA A 40 -10.60 4.67 -10.98
C ALA A 40 -9.32 4.02 -11.52
N HIS A 41 -9.03 4.24 -12.81
CA HIS A 41 -7.83 3.72 -13.46
C HIS A 41 -6.54 4.26 -12.85
N TRP A 42 -6.43 5.57 -12.61
CA TRP A 42 -5.24 6.18 -11.99
C TRP A 42 -4.97 5.63 -10.59
N VAL A 43 -6.00 5.57 -9.74
CA VAL A 43 -5.84 5.08 -8.37
C VAL A 43 -5.57 3.57 -8.34
N ALA A 44 -6.29 2.77 -9.12
CA ALA A 44 -6.06 1.33 -9.18
C ALA A 44 -4.65 1.01 -9.72
N LEU A 45 -4.22 1.63 -10.81
CA LEU A 45 -2.91 1.33 -11.40
C LEU A 45 -1.76 1.70 -10.47
N TRP A 46 -1.78 2.92 -9.94
CA TRP A 46 -0.61 3.46 -9.21
C TRP A 46 -0.72 3.24 -7.71
N SER A 47 -1.85 3.59 -7.10
CA SER A 47 -2.04 3.53 -5.64
C SER A 47 -2.36 2.12 -5.13
N VAL A 48 -2.85 1.21 -5.97
CA VAL A 48 -2.99 -0.22 -5.62
C VAL A 48 -1.90 -1.04 -6.32
N GLY A 49 -1.81 -0.97 -7.64
CA GLY A 49 -0.87 -1.75 -8.44
C GLY A 49 0.59 -1.44 -8.12
N GLY A 50 1.02 -0.21 -8.38
CA GLY A 50 2.39 0.24 -8.13
C GLY A 50 2.80 0.13 -6.67
N VAL A 51 1.95 0.59 -5.74
CA VAL A 51 2.18 0.45 -4.29
C VAL A 51 2.29 -1.01 -3.86
N GLY A 52 1.41 -1.89 -4.35
CA GLY A 52 1.39 -3.31 -4.05
C GLY A 52 2.66 -4.01 -4.54
N LEU A 53 3.09 -3.78 -5.78
CA LEU A 53 4.31 -4.36 -6.32
C LEU A 53 5.57 -3.89 -5.56
N LEU A 54 5.69 -2.60 -5.27
CA LEU A 54 6.82 -2.08 -4.48
C LEU A 54 6.81 -2.62 -3.04
N SER A 55 5.63 -2.75 -2.43
CA SER A 55 5.47 -3.30 -1.09
C SER A 55 5.78 -4.80 -1.07
N PHE A 56 5.42 -5.56 -2.09
CA PHE A 56 5.86 -6.96 -2.27
C PHE A 56 7.39 -7.05 -2.30
N VAL A 57 8.04 -6.25 -3.15
CA VAL A 57 9.51 -6.26 -3.24
C VAL A 57 10.14 -5.94 -1.88
N ARG A 58 9.58 -4.97 -1.14
CA ARG A 58 10.05 -4.61 0.20
C ARG A 58 9.84 -5.73 1.23
N HIS A 59 8.64 -6.32 1.29
CA HIS A 59 8.25 -7.26 2.34
C HIS A 59 8.63 -8.71 2.07
N ALA A 60 8.70 -9.14 0.80
CA ALA A 60 9.05 -10.49 0.41
C ALA A 60 10.53 -10.63 0.03
N VAL A 61 11.05 -9.74 -0.82
CA VAL A 61 12.42 -9.85 -1.35
C VAL A 61 13.43 -9.23 -0.37
N PHE A 62 13.20 -7.99 0.07
CA PHE A 62 14.08 -7.26 1.01
C PHE A 62 13.60 -7.34 2.46
N HIS A 63 12.91 -8.42 2.80
CA HIS A 63 12.28 -8.62 4.11
C HIS A 63 13.23 -8.38 5.30
N ARG A 64 14.50 -8.81 5.20
CA ARG A 64 15.52 -8.58 6.24
C ARG A 64 15.85 -7.09 6.45
N SER A 65 16.04 -6.36 5.36
CA SER A 65 16.26 -4.91 5.40
C SER A 65 15.03 -4.18 5.96
N ASP A 66 13.83 -4.65 5.61
CA ASP A 66 12.59 -4.04 6.05
C ASP A 66 12.29 -4.28 7.54
N ALA A 67 12.57 -5.47 8.05
CA ALA A 67 12.48 -5.76 9.48
C ALA A 67 13.40 -4.86 10.31
N VAL A 68 14.65 -4.67 9.87
CA VAL A 68 15.59 -3.75 10.53
C VAL A 68 15.06 -2.31 10.49
N ARG A 69 14.46 -1.88 9.37
CA ARG A 69 13.81 -0.56 9.26
C ARG A 69 12.63 -0.41 10.24
N MET A 70 11.87 -1.48 10.45
CA MET A 70 10.70 -1.52 11.33
C MET A 70 11.08 -1.77 12.81
N GLY A 71 12.34 -2.08 13.10
CA GLY A 71 12.78 -2.49 14.44
C GLY A 71 12.18 -3.83 14.87
N TRP A 72 11.84 -4.70 13.92
CA TRP A 72 11.29 -6.03 14.18
C TRP A 72 12.40 -7.05 14.36
N ASP A 73 12.27 -7.89 15.39
CA ASP A 73 13.06 -9.11 15.51
C ASP A 73 12.41 -10.20 14.67
N LEU A 74 13.12 -10.66 13.66
CA LEU A 74 12.65 -11.67 12.71
C LEU A 74 12.62 -13.08 13.30
N GLY A 75 13.18 -13.30 14.49
CA GLY A 75 13.32 -14.62 15.07
C GLY A 75 13.98 -15.61 14.10
N LYS A 76 13.61 -16.89 14.20
CA LYS A 76 14.11 -17.95 13.30
C LYS A 76 13.42 -17.99 11.94
N ARG A 77 12.16 -17.52 11.84
CA ARG A 77 11.33 -17.59 10.62
C ARG A 77 10.60 -16.26 10.45
N ASN A 78 10.55 -15.78 9.23
CA ASN A 78 9.93 -14.51 8.87
C ASN A 78 8.69 -14.70 7.98
N ASP A 79 7.86 -15.66 8.36
CA ASP A 79 6.72 -16.08 7.53
C ASP A 79 5.68 -14.96 7.43
N PHE A 80 5.49 -14.17 8.50
CA PHE A 80 4.57 -13.04 8.53
C PHE A 80 4.87 -11.95 7.49
N GLN A 81 6.11 -11.48 7.37
CA GLN A 81 6.44 -10.46 6.36
C GLN A 81 6.31 -11.00 4.94
N LEU A 82 6.63 -12.29 4.73
CA LEU A 82 6.46 -12.94 3.44
C LEU A 82 4.98 -13.00 3.05
N GLU A 83 4.10 -13.40 3.97
CA GLU A 83 2.65 -13.41 3.77
C GLU A 83 2.12 -12.02 3.43
N VAL A 84 2.51 -10.99 4.18
CA VAL A 84 2.19 -9.59 3.88
C VAL A 84 2.68 -9.17 2.49
N GLY A 85 3.87 -9.64 2.10
CA GLY A 85 4.41 -9.43 0.76
C GLY A 85 3.58 -10.10 -0.34
N PHE A 86 3.22 -11.36 -0.17
CA PHE A 86 2.41 -12.12 -1.14
C PHE A 86 1.01 -11.55 -1.29
N ALA A 87 0.42 -11.12 -0.19
CA ALA A 87 -0.85 -10.42 -0.20
C ALA A 87 -0.69 -9.13 -1.05
N ASN A 88 0.38 -8.35 -0.82
CA ASN A 88 0.71 -7.17 -1.62
C ASN A 88 0.88 -7.42 -3.12
N LEU A 89 1.49 -8.56 -3.48
CA LEU A 89 1.63 -8.98 -4.85
C LEU A 89 0.27 -9.33 -5.48
N ALA A 90 -0.60 -10.03 -4.76
CA ALA A 90 -1.87 -10.53 -5.29
C ALA A 90 -2.77 -9.39 -5.78
N TRP A 91 -3.12 -8.43 -4.92
CA TRP A 91 -3.95 -7.31 -5.34
C TRP A 91 -3.19 -6.33 -6.24
N GLY A 92 -1.88 -6.14 -6.03
CA GLY A 92 -1.08 -5.25 -6.88
C GLY A 92 -1.04 -5.72 -8.33
N LEU A 93 -0.78 -7.02 -8.55
CA LEU A 93 -0.74 -7.60 -9.88
C LEU A 93 -2.12 -7.59 -10.55
N VAL A 94 -3.18 -7.93 -9.81
CA VAL A 94 -4.55 -7.89 -10.35
C VAL A 94 -4.95 -6.47 -10.74
N ALA A 95 -4.57 -5.45 -9.95
CA ALA A 95 -4.85 -4.05 -10.29
C ALA A 95 -4.14 -3.60 -11.57
N VAL A 96 -2.87 -3.98 -11.75
CA VAL A 96 -2.14 -3.72 -12.99
C VAL A 96 -2.84 -4.39 -14.19
N ILE A 97 -3.16 -5.68 -14.07
CA ILE A 97 -3.84 -6.43 -15.14
C ILE A 97 -5.21 -5.80 -15.47
N ALA A 98 -6.02 -5.52 -14.46
CA ALA A 98 -7.35 -4.94 -14.63
C ALA A 98 -7.30 -3.56 -15.31
N SER A 99 -6.31 -2.75 -14.98
CA SER A 99 -6.06 -1.45 -15.60
C SER A 99 -5.71 -1.57 -17.09
N PHE A 100 -4.80 -2.48 -17.47
CA PHE A 100 -4.38 -2.66 -18.86
C PHE A 100 -5.39 -3.42 -19.73
N LEU A 101 -6.17 -4.34 -19.15
CA LEU A 101 -7.17 -5.12 -19.86
C LEU A 101 -8.57 -4.50 -19.83
N GLY A 102 -8.74 -3.32 -19.24
CA GLY A 102 -9.99 -2.56 -19.28
C GLY A 102 -11.17 -3.23 -18.57
N TRP A 103 -10.96 -3.78 -17.36
CA TRP A 103 -12.00 -4.51 -16.61
C TRP A 103 -13.17 -3.65 -16.10
N GLY A 104 -13.20 -2.37 -16.46
CA GLY A 104 -14.27 -1.43 -16.12
C GLY A 104 -14.16 -0.82 -14.73
N THR A 105 -14.94 0.24 -14.50
CA THR A 105 -14.87 1.07 -13.30
C THR A 105 -15.20 0.28 -12.03
N THR A 106 -16.21 -0.59 -12.06
CA THR A 106 -16.62 -1.37 -10.88
C THR A 106 -15.51 -2.31 -10.40
N ALA A 107 -14.81 -2.98 -11.32
CA ALA A 107 -13.69 -3.85 -10.96
C ALA A 107 -12.53 -3.06 -10.36
N LEU A 108 -12.16 -1.94 -10.98
CA LEU A 108 -11.09 -1.06 -10.49
C LEU A 108 -11.44 -0.46 -9.12
N GLY A 109 -12.66 0.05 -8.94
CA GLY A 109 -13.16 0.56 -7.66
C GLY A 109 -13.19 -0.50 -6.57
N SER A 110 -13.57 -1.74 -6.91
CA SER A 110 -13.55 -2.87 -5.97
C SER A 110 -12.14 -3.24 -5.53
N LEU A 111 -11.15 -3.17 -6.43
CA LEU A 111 -9.75 -3.38 -6.10
C LEU A 111 -9.21 -2.29 -5.16
N VAL A 112 -9.57 -1.03 -5.42
CA VAL A 112 -9.26 0.08 -4.51
C VAL A 112 -9.92 -0.10 -3.15
N LEU A 113 -11.18 -0.56 -3.11
CA LEU A 113 -11.90 -0.84 -1.86
C LEU A 113 -11.22 -1.93 -1.04
N VAL A 114 -10.94 -3.09 -1.64
CA VAL A 114 -10.29 -4.21 -0.96
C VAL A 114 -8.92 -3.81 -0.43
N PHE A 115 -8.14 -3.10 -1.25
CA PHE A 115 -6.83 -2.60 -0.81
C PHE A 115 -6.96 -1.55 0.31
N GLY A 116 -7.93 -0.64 0.24
CA GLY A 116 -8.22 0.32 1.30
C GLY A 116 -8.59 -0.35 2.63
N ILE A 117 -9.42 -1.40 2.60
CA ILE A 117 -9.78 -2.21 3.78
C ILE A 117 -8.52 -2.84 4.38
N TYR A 118 -7.69 -3.47 3.54
CA TYR A 118 -6.44 -4.08 3.97
C TYR A 118 -5.50 -3.04 4.63
N MET A 119 -5.33 -1.88 4.00
CA MET A 119 -4.48 -0.81 4.52
C MET A 119 -5.01 -0.24 5.85
N LEU A 120 -6.34 -0.17 6.02
CA LEU A 120 -6.94 0.22 7.30
C LEU A 120 -6.64 -0.79 8.39
N GLN A 121 -6.77 -2.09 8.11
CA GLN A 121 -6.42 -3.17 9.04
C GLN A 121 -4.94 -3.10 9.45
N ALA A 122 -4.04 -2.89 8.49
CA ALA A 122 -2.61 -2.70 8.75
C ALA A 122 -2.33 -1.44 9.59
N ALA A 123 -3.02 -0.32 9.31
CA ALA A 123 -2.90 0.89 10.11
C ALA A 123 -3.35 0.67 11.57
N VAL A 124 -4.46 -0.03 11.78
CA VAL A 124 -4.97 -0.38 13.12
C VAL A 124 -3.97 -1.28 13.88
N LEU A 125 -3.40 -2.28 13.23
CA LEU A 125 -2.36 -3.14 13.84
C LEU A 125 -1.16 -2.30 14.32
N HIS A 126 -0.66 -1.39 13.49
CA HIS A 126 0.45 -0.52 13.86
C HIS A 126 0.10 0.48 14.99
N LEU A 127 -1.16 0.87 15.13
CA LEU A 127 -1.63 1.65 16.27
C LEU A 127 -1.58 0.83 17.56
N PHE A 128 -2.03 -0.43 17.54
CA PHE A 128 -1.98 -1.31 18.71
C PHE A 128 -0.54 -1.67 19.14
N GLU A 129 0.37 -1.89 18.19
CA GLU A 129 1.79 -2.10 18.47
C GLU A 129 2.42 -0.89 19.16
N SER A 130 1.93 0.32 18.88
CA SER A 130 2.41 1.57 19.49
C SER A 130 2.24 1.61 21.02
N GLY A 131 1.24 0.92 21.55
CA GLY A 131 0.98 0.86 22.99
C GLY A 131 1.89 -0.12 23.74
N ARG A 132 2.60 -1.01 23.03
CA ARG A 132 3.38 -2.11 23.63
C ARG A 132 4.89 -1.86 23.63
N THR A 133 5.40 -0.99 22.75
CA THR A 133 6.86 -0.78 22.58
C THR A 133 7.33 0.53 23.23
N ARG A 134 8.35 0.46 24.10
CA ARG A 134 8.93 1.62 24.84
C ARG A 134 9.75 2.57 23.95
N GLN A 135 10.08 2.17 22.71
CA GLN A 135 10.73 3.03 21.72
C GLN A 135 9.68 3.93 21.07
N ARG A 136 9.84 5.26 21.18
CA ARG A 136 8.98 6.26 20.56
C ARG A 136 8.83 5.97 19.06
N PRO A 137 7.70 5.43 18.58
CA PRO A 137 7.50 5.28 17.16
C PRO A 137 7.33 6.67 16.55
N ARG A 138 7.84 6.88 15.34
CA ARG A 138 7.59 8.13 14.60
C ARG A 138 6.09 8.22 14.28
N ALA A 139 5.33 8.89 15.16
CA ALA A 139 3.87 9.05 15.08
C ALA A 139 3.40 9.49 13.68
N GLY A 140 4.19 10.34 13.01
CA GLY A 140 3.91 10.79 11.64
C GLY A 140 3.78 9.66 10.61
N SER A 141 4.59 8.59 10.69
CA SER A 141 4.51 7.48 9.72
C SER A 141 3.22 6.66 9.85
N LYS A 142 2.72 6.50 11.08
CA LYS A 142 1.47 5.79 11.35
C LYS A 142 0.26 6.62 10.89
N PHE A 143 0.33 7.93 11.11
CA PHE A 143 -0.69 8.86 10.65
C PHE A 143 -0.81 8.86 9.12
N VAL A 144 0.31 8.90 8.40
CA VAL A 144 0.30 8.85 6.93
C VAL A 144 -0.37 7.58 6.40
N ASN A 145 -0.07 6.41 7.01
CA ASN A 145 -0.70 5.15 6.59
C ASN A 145 -2.21 5.13 6.84
N LEU A 146 -2.65 5.68 7.98
CA LEU A 146 -4.07 5.80 8.30
C LEU A 146 -4.78 6.75 7.33
N VAL A 147 -4.20 7.91 7.05
CA VAL A 147 -4.76 8.88 6.09
C VAL A 147 -4.86 8.24 4.70
N PHE A 148 -3.81 7.54 4.25
CA PHE A 148 -3.82 6.85 2.98
C PHE A 148 -4.94 5.80 2.90
N ALA A 149 -5.14 5.00 3.95
CA ALA A 149 -6.22 4.02 4.02
C ALA A 149 -7.61 4.68 3.96
N VAL A 150 -7.84 5.73 4.75
CA VAL A 150 -9.12 6.46 4.77
C VAL A 150 -9.42 7.11 3.41
N VAL A 151 -8.41 7.70 2.78
CA VAL A 151 -8.53 8.30 1.45
C VAL A 151 -8.89 7.25 0.39
N LEU A 152 -8.27 6.07 0.41
CA LEU A 152 -8.61 4.98 -0.51
C LEU A 152 -10.05 4.49 -0.31
N LEU A 153 -10.49 4.34 0.93
CA LEU A 153 -11.86 3.91 1.25
C LEU A 153 -12.89 4.93 0.78
N TRP A 154 -12.67 6.21 1.07
CA TRP A 154 -13.53 7.28 0.60
C TRP A 154 -13.56 7.34 -0.93
N PHE A 155 -12.40 7.24 -1.59
CA PHE A 155 -12.30 7.27 -3.04
C PHE A 155 -13.03 6.09 -3.67
N ALA A 156 -12.86 4.88 -3.13
CA ALA A 156 -13.56 3.70 -3.60
C ALA A 156 -15.08 3.87 -3.49
N PHE A 157 -15.56 4.39 -2.36
CA PHE A 157 -16.99 4.70 -2.19
C PHE A 157 -17.48 5.69 -3.25
N ALA A 158 -16.76 6.81 -3.45
CA ALA A 158 -17.11 7.84 -4.41
C ALA A 158 -17.14 7.37 -5.89
N VAL A 159 -16.38 6.33 -6.22
CA VAL A 159 -16.32 5.77 -7.59
C VAL A 159 -17.34 4.65 -7.80
N LEU A 160 -17.77 3.97 -6.74
CA LEU A 160 -18.69 2.82 -6.79
C LEU A 160 -20.17 3.22 -6.65
N THR A 161 -20.45 4.47 -6.28
CA THR A 161 -21.81 5.05 -6.18
C THR A 161 -22.06 6.06 -7.28
#